data_AF-A0A5C9E763-F1
#
_entry.id   AF-A0A5C9E763-F1
#
_cell.length_a   1.000
_cell.length_b   1.000
_cell.length_c   1.000
_cell.angle_alpha   90.00
_cell.angle_beta   90.00
_cell.angle_gamma   90.00
#
_symmetry.space_group_name_H-M   'P 1'
#
loop_
_entity.id
_entity.type
_entity.pdbx_description
1 polymer ?
#
loop_
_entity_poly.entity_id
_entity_poly.type
_entity_poly.pdbx_seq_one_letter_code
_entity_poly.pdbx_strand_id
1 'polypeptide(L)' 'MAEKPKLTKSEKLKEMHKEFKTGIGALAKAKLITKEEKAAKIAEYDQAFKDLIKEEKAKEKAKAKKAKK' A
#
# COMPACT_ATOMS: atom_id res chain seq x y z
N MET A 1 24.40 -16.54 -4.45
CA MET A 1 23.01 -16.40 -4.92
C MET A 1 22.40 -15.23 -4.16
N ALA A 2 21.95 -14.19 -4.85
CA ALA A 2 21.44 -12.98 -4.20
C ALA A 2 20.18 -13.31 -3.40
N GLU A 3 20.31 -13.40 -2.08
CA GLU A 3 19.19 -13.37 -1.15
C GLU A 3 18.44 -12.06 -1.42
N LYS A 4 17.32 -12.14 -2.16
CA LYS A 4 16.37 -11.03 -2.27
C LYS A 4 16.08 -10.60 -0.84
N PRO A 5 16.43 -9.36 -0.43
CA PRO A 5 16.10 -8.91 0.91
C PRO A 5 14.59 -9.13 1.07
N LYS A 6 14.20 -9.84 2.14
CA LYS A 6 12.79 -10.04 2.47
C LYS A 6 12.18 -8.65 2.55
N LEU A 7 11.52 -8.20 1.47
CA LEU A 7 10.78 -6.94 1.48
C LEU A 7 9.84 -7.06 2.67
N THR A 8 10.06 -6.20 3.66
CA THR A 8 9.16 -6.12 4.79
C THR A 8 7.76 -5.84 4.24
N LYS A 9 6.72 -6.36 4.87
CA LYS A 9 5.34 -6.16 4.40
C LYS A 9 5.01 -4.68 4.18
N SER A 10 5.61 -3.79 4.98
CA SER A 10 5.58 -2.34 4.81
C SER A 10 6.22 -1.83 3.50
N GLU A 11 7.34 -2.40 3.05
CA GLU A 11 7.92 -2.08 1.74
C GLU A 11 7.05 -2.61 0.59
N LYS A 12 6.55 -3.84 0.71
CA LYS A 12 5.67 -4.44 -0.31
C LYS A 12 4.37 -3.64 -0.47
N LEU A 13 3.84 -3.15 0.65
CA LEU A 13 2.73 -2.21 0.68
C LEU A 13 3.10 -0.91 -0.06
N LYS A 14 4.25 -0.29 0.24
CA LYS A 14 4.70 0.93 -0.46
C LYS A 14 4.85 0.74 -1.96
N GLU A 15 5.38 -0.39 -2.41
CA GLU A 15 5.46 -0.71 -3.85
C GLU A 15 4.07 -0.82 -4.48
N MET A 16 3.14 -1.56 -3.88
CA MET A 16 1.76 -1.64 -4.37
C MET A 16 1.09 -0.26 -4.44
N HIS A 17 1.34 0.62 -3.47
CA HIS A 17 0.82 1.98 -3.48
C HIS A 17 1.36 2.81 -4.64
N LYS A 18 2.64 2.64 -4.97
CA LYS A 18 3.28 3.32 -6.10
C LYS A 18 2.77 2.77 -7.43
N GLU A 19 2.63 1.45 -7.56
CA GLU A 19 2.05 0.80 -8.74
C GLU A 19 0.60 1.23 -8.95
N PHE A 20 -0.21 1.29 -7.90
CA PHE A 20 -1.60 1.72 -8.00
C PHE A 20 -1.72 3.18 -8.47
N LYS A 21 -0.95 4.11 -7.89
CA LYS A 21 -0.92 5.52 -8.34
C LYS A 21 -0.47 5.62 -9.81
N THR A 22 0.48 4.79 -10.22
CA THR A 22 0.97 4.74 -11.61
C THR A 22 -0.10 4.20 -12.55
N GLY A 23 -0.78 3.11 -12.19
CA GLY A 23 -1.86 2.49 -12.97
C GLY A 23 -3.08 3.40 -13.10
N ILE A 24 -3.49 4.06 -12.02
CA ILE A 24 -4.55 5.08 -12.04
C ILE A 24 -4.13 6.30 -12.88
N GLY A 25 -2.85 6.69 -12.84
CA GLY A 25 -2.28 7.69 -13.75
C GLY A 25 -2.37 7.27 -15.23
N ALA A 26 -2.07 6.01 -15.53
CA ALA A 26 -2.16 5.45 -16.87
C ALA A 26 -3.62 5.37 -17.35
N LEU A 27 -4.55 4.94 -16.51
CA LEU A 27 -5.99 4.92 -16.78
C LEU A 27 -6.52 6.32 -17.09
N ALA A 28 -6.11 7.32 -16.30
CA ALA A 28 -6.47 8.72 -16.57
C ALA A 28 -5.88 9.23 -17.89
N LYS A 29 -4.63 8.85 -18.21
CA LYS A 29 -3.96 9.20 -19.47
C LYS A 29 -4.63 8.54 -20.68
N ALA A 30 -5.16 7.32 -20.50
CA ALA A 30 -5.96 6.60 -21.48
C ALA A 30 -7.42 7.11 -21.57
N LYS A 31 -7.80 8.17 -20.85
CA LYS A 31 -9.18 8.68 -20.74
C LYS A 31 -10.22 7.64 -20.30
N LEU A 32 -9.77 6.56 -19.63
CA LEU A 32 -10.64 5.51 -19.10
C LEU A 32 -11.32 5.92 -17.77
N ILE A 33 -10.75 6.92 -17.10
CA ILE A 33 -11.31 7.52 -15.88
C ILE A 33 -11.18 9.05 -15.95
N THR A 34 -12.10 9.74 -15.30
CA THR A 34 -12.07 11.21 -15.18
C THR A 34 -11.04 11.68 -14.14
N LYS A 35 -10.70 12.98 -14.16
CA LYS A 35 -9.81 13.57 -13.13
C LYS A 35 -10.38 13.43 -11.72
N GLU A 36 -11.69 13.56 -11.56
CA GLU A 36 -12.36 13.38 -10.27
C GLU A 36 -12.29 11.92 -9.80
N GLU A 37 -12.61 10.95 -10.67
CA GLU A 37 -12.47 9.54 -10.32
C GLU A 37 -11.02 9.15 -10.02
N LYS A 38 -10.05 9.71 -10.75
CA LYS A 38 -8.63 9.53 -10.46
C LYS A 38 -8.31 10.00 -9.05
N ALA A 39 -8.76 11.21 -8.68
CA ALA A 39 -8.52 11.78 -7.36
C ALA A 39 -9.23 10.96 -6.26
N ALA A 40 -10.49 10.56 -6.48
CA ALA A 40 -11.26 9.74 -5.57
C ALA A 40 -10.61 8.37 -5.35
N LYS A 41 -10.24 7.65 -6.42
CA LYS A 41 -9.53 6.36 -6.32
C LYS A 41 -8.19 6.48 -5.64
N ILE A 42 -7.42 7.54 -5.91
CA ILE A 42 -6.15 7.77 -5.22
C ILE A 42 -6.39 8.06 -3.73
N ALA A 43 -7.39 8.89 -3.39
CA ALA A 43 -7.69 9.23 -2.01
C ALA A 43 -8.19 8.03 -1.20
N GLU A 44 -9.11 7.25 -1.76
CA GLU A 44 -9.64 6.02 -1.14
C GLU A 44 -8.50 5.01 -0.91
N TYR A 45 -7.64 4.85 -1.91
CA TYR A 45 -6.50 3.93 -1.80
C TYR A 45 -5.41 4.43 -0.84
N ASP A 46 -5.13 5.73 -0.77
CA ASP A 46 -4.19 6.33 0.21
C ASP A 46 -4.71 6.19 1.65
N GLN A 47 -6.03 6.29 1.84
CA GLN A 47 -6.67 6.09 3.14
C GLN A 47 -6.65 4.62 3.56
N ALA A 48 -7.03 3.70 2.66
CA ALA A 48 -6.92 2.26 2.89
C ALA A 48 -5.45 1.85 3.16
N PHE A 49 -4.50 2.46 2.46
CA PHE A 49 -3.07 2.23 2.66
C PHE A 49 -2.60 2.64 4.07
N LYS A 50 -3.01 3.82 4.54
CA LYS A 50 -2.70 4.29 5.90
C LYS A 50 -3.28 3.37 6.96
N ASP A 51 -4.48 2.85 6.74
CA ASP A 51 -5.12 1.91 7.66
C ASP A 51 -4.38 0.56 7.70
N LEU A 52 -4.04 0.01 6.52
CA LEU A 52 -3.23 -1.21 6.40
C LEU A 52 -1.87 -1.08 7.10
N ILE A 53 -1.16 0.04 6.92
CA ILE A 53 0.12 0.28 7.59
C ILE A 53 -0.06 0.38 9.12
N LYS A 54 -1.13 1.03 9.59
CA LYS A 54 -1.46 1.10 11.02
C LYS A 54 -1.80 -0.29 11.58
N GLU A 55 -2.59 -1.07 10.87
CA GLU A 55 -2.97 -2.43 11.27
C GLU A 55 -1.75 -3.35 11.29
N GLU A 56 -0.85 -3.27 10.30
CA GLU A 56 0.39 -4.05 10.27
C GLU A 56 1.29 -3.70 11.45
N LYS A 57 1.49 -2.41 11.75
CA LYS A 57 2.21 -1.98 12.96
C LYS A 57 1.53 -2.46 14.25
N ALA A 58 0.20 -2.45 14.29
CA ALA A 58 -0.56 -2.92 15.45
C ALA A 58 -0.44 -4.44 15.62
N LYS A 59 -0.52 -5.22 14.53
CA LYS A 59 -0.30 -6.67 14.50
C LYS A 59 1.14 -7.05 14.83
N GLU A 60 2.13 -6.30 14.38
CA GLU A 60 3.53 -6.51 14.73
C GLU A 60 3.75 -6.32 16.24
N LYS A 61 3.20 -5.24 16.82
CA LYS A 61 3.20 -5.03 18.28
C LYS A 61 2.45 -6.13 19.04
N ALA A 62 1.32 -6.61 18.51
CA ALA A 62 0.54 -7.68 19.13
C ALA A 62 1.25 -9.04 19.07
N LYS A 63 1.93 -9.35 17.95
CA LYS A 63 2.75 -10.57 17.80
C LYS A 63 3.99 -10.51 18.69
N ALA A 64 4.65 -9.35 18.80
CA ALA A 64 5.79 -9.16 19.70
C ALA A 64 5.41 -9.36 21.18
N LYS A 65 4.19 -8.97 21.58
CA LYS A 65 3.69 -9.19 22.95
C LYS A 65 3.34 -10.66 23.24
N LYS A 66 2.95 -11.45 22.23
CA LYS A 66 2.70 -12.89 22.38
C LYS A 66 3.96 -13.75 22.32
N ALA A 67 5.03 -13.28 21.67
CA ALA A 67 6.30 -14.02 21.61
C ALA A 67 7.14 -13.92 22.89
N LYS A 68 6.72 -13.12 23.88
CA LYS A 68 7.44 -12.87 25.13
C LYS A 68 6.74 -13.45 26.38
N LYS A 69 5.69 -14.25 26.20
CA LYS A 69 4.94 -14.91 27.28
C LYS A 69 5.10 -16.42 27.19
#